data_AF-A0A1V5X9V0-F1
#
_entry.id   AF-A0A1V5X9V0-F1
#
_cell.length_a   1.000
_cell.length_b   1.000
_cell.length_c   1.000
_cell.angle_alpha   90.00
_cell.angle_beta   90.00
_cell.angle_gamma   90.00
#
_symmetry.space_group_name_H-M   'P 1'
#
loop_
_entity.id
_entity.type
_entity.pdbx_description
1 polymer ?
#
loop_
_entity_poly.entity_id
_entity_poly.type
_entity_poly.pdbx_seq_one_letter_code
_entity_poly.pdbx_strand_id
1 'polypeptide(L)'
;MLAQELFVSLIQVGGWIHSRALVHGHRGDAGVDERCVDPAALAVSNGRMKASGIVLGVAALGMVGCASPAQKCANDRDKNLESCEIACENGDLPSCVSAARAYDQRYMKSGSVSDAERSVSMYEKSCLAGRKEACFGAVRGILLGPSESNPELSPPARVDRAAERRRVLLAKGCELDDPQFCKEASDAFLGEDAQRSEQLGRKYCVLELTDKGKRDACVMQREQRARQAQQGANRCASGQPGGCLALGNSVVTVDRVRAREAYARECKGRRLDVQGNADACVKVYESQGLATKLPAVEPSISDCRDARVILRSLRLIPESPSRPNPEQVREVVDRGTEALERCYAAGLRKNPKLAGSLTIRATIDGLGEIWNVQEDDIALIDLPTVECVKKEATTWRFPEPSQGTIQLEAKLAFRVERP
;
A
#
# COMPACT_ATOMS: atom_id res chain seq x y z
N MET A 1 -59.23 -27.12 -8.70
CA MET A 1 -60.46 -27.82 -8.31
C MET A 1 -60.06 -28.98 -7.41
N LEU A 2 -60.52 -28.95 -6.15
CA LEU A 2 -60.63 -30.05 -5.17
C LEU A 2 -59.32 -30.69 -4.69
N ALA A 3 -59.07 -31.05 -3.43
CA ALA A 3 -59.68 -30.93 -2.09
C ALA A 3 -58.61 -31.54 -1.12
N GLN A 4 -58.23 -30.97 0.04
CA GLN A 4 -58.80 -31.22 1.38
C GLN A 4 -58.93 -32.74 1.72
N GLU A 5 -58.51 -33.32 2.86
CA GLU A 5 -58.34 -32.88 4.27
C GLU A 5 -57.75 -34.04 5.13
N LEU A 6 -57.51 -33.74 6.42
CA LEU A 6 -57.35 -34.59 7.63
C LEU A 6 -55.93 -34.68 8.24
N PHE A 7 -55.61 -33.93 9.31
CA PHE A 7 -55.94 -34.05 10.76
C PHE A 7 -55.25 -35.25 11.44
N VAL A 8 -54.72 -35.27 12.68
CA VAL A 8 -54.35 -34.34 13.78
C VAL A 8 -53.67 -35.22 14.86
N SER A 9 -52.72 -34.67 15.65
CA SER A 9 -52.45 -34.90 17.11
C SER A 9 -50.94 -34.73 17.39
N LEU A 10 -50.43 -33.67 18.04
CA LEU A 10 -50.60 -33.17 19.42
C LEU A 10 -50.04 -34.11 20.50
N ILE A 11 -48.75 -33.94 20.85
CA ILE A 11 -48.21 -34.15 22.20
C ILE A 11 -47.22 -33.03 22.52
N GLN A 12 -47.55 -32.24 23.54
CA GLN A 12 -46.66 -31.32 24.25
C GLN A 12 -45.66 -32.11 25.09
N VAL A 13 -44.38 -31.75 25.05
CA VAL A 13 -43.49 -31.85 26.21
C VAL A 13 -42.61 -30.61 26.25
N GLY A 14 -42.81 -29.78 27.27
CA GLY A 14 -41.94 -28.64 27.58
C GLY A 14 -40.61 -29.13 28.11
N GLY A 15 -39.52 -28.62 27.54
CA GLY A 15 -38.14 -28.85 27.98
C GLY A 15 -37.44 -27.53 28.20
N TRP A 16 -37.00 -27.32 29.43
CA TRP A 16 -36.27 -26.15 29.93
C TRP A 16 -35.03 -25.81 29.10
N ILE A 17 -34.91 -24.54 28.69
CA ILE A 17 -33.71 -23.98 28.09
C ILE A 17 -32.72 -23.65 29.23
N HIS A 18 -31.72 -24.49 29.43
CA HIS A 18 -30.49 -24.10 30.12
C HIS A 18 -29.57 -23.43 29.12
N SER A 19 -29.48 -22.09 29.17
CA SER A 19 -28.41 -21.34 28.51
C SER A 19 -27.09 -21.61 29.22
N ARG A 20 -26.30 -22.57 28.73
CA ARG A 20 -24.89 -22.73 29.09
C ARG A 20 -24.07 -21.80 28.21
N ALA A 21 -23.67 -20.65 28.75
CA ALA A 21 -22.62 -19.82 28.17
C ALA A 21 -21.28 -20.58 28.29
N LEU A 22 -20.75 -21.03 27.15
CA LEU A 22 -19.38 -21.54 27.03
C LEU A 22 -18.44 -20.34 26.98
N VAL A 23 -17.87 -20.00 28.13
CA VAL A 23 -16.70 -19.12 28.23
C VAL A 23 -15.48 -19.96 27.90
N HIS A 24 -14.92 -19.78 26.69
CA HIS A 24 -13.57 -20.26 26.39
C HIS A 24 -12.57 -19.32 27.05
N GLY A 25 -12.02 -19.77 28.18
CA GLY A 25 -10.89 -19.11 28.83
C GLY A 25 -9.59 -19.39 28.07
N HIS A 26 -9.10 -18.40 27.33
CA HIS A 26 -7.68 -18.31 27.01
C HIS A 26 -6.95 -17.70 28.21
N ARG A 27 -6.23 -18.53 28.97
CA ARG A 27 -5.17 -18.05 29.87
C ARG A 27 -4.01 -17.57 29.01
N GLY A 28 -3.93 -16.26 28.80
CA GLY A 28 -2.67 -15.59 28.55
C GLY A 28 -2.16 -15.08 29.89
N ASP A 29 -0.98 -15.54 30.32
CA ASP A 29 -0.26 -14.97 31.45
C ASP A 29 0.14 -13.53 31.10
N ALA A 30 -0.73 -12.58 31.41
CA ALA A 30 -0.34 -11.19 31.53
C ALA A 30 0.55 -11.09 32.78
N GLY A 31 1.79 -10.64 32.60
CA GLY A 31 2.63 -10.20 33.71
C GLY A 31 1.94 -9.03 34.41
N VAL A 32 1.13 -9.34 35.42
CA VAL A 32 0.51 -8.33 36.28
C VAL A 32 1.59 -7.84 37.22
N ASP A 33 2.00 -6.58 37.07
CA ASP A 33 2.77 -5.87 38.10
C ASP A 33 1.92 -5.85 39.37
N GLU A 34 2.36 -6.57 40.42
CA GLU A 34 1.64 -6.82 41.69
C GLU A 34 1.30 -5.54 42.51
N ARG A 35 1.48 -4.36 41.93
CA ARG A 35 1.23 -3.06 42.56
C ARG A 35 0.06 -2.27 41.96
N CYS A 36 -0.80 -2.91 41.17
CA CYS A 36 -1.96 -2.24 40.56
C CYS A 36 -3.27 -2.94 40.94
N VAL A 37 -4.16 -2.24 41.64
CA VAL A 37 -5.53 -2.73 41.93
C VAL A 37 -6.46 -2.21 40.84
N ASP A 38 -7.16 -3.12 40.17
CA ASP A 38 -8.19 -2.82 39.17
C ASP A 38 -9.39 -2.11 39.85
N PRO A 39 -9.76 -0.87 39.46
CA PRO A 39 -10.89 -0.17 40.05
C PRO A 39 -12.24 -0.88 39.80
N ALA A 40 -12.35 -1.78 38.81
CA ALA A 40 -13.54 -2.58 38.60
C ALA A 40 -13.72 -3.68 39.67
N ALA A 41 -12.65 -4.11 40.35
CA ALA A 41 -12.71 -5.12 41.40
C ALA A 41 -13.27 -4.59 42.73
N LEU A 42 -13.32 -3.27 42.93
CA LEU A 42 -13.83 -2.62 44.15
C LEU A 42 -15.35 -2.38 44.16
N ALA A 43 -16.04 -2.61 43.04
CA ALA A 43 -17.48 -2.33 42.94
C ALA A 43 -18.40 -3.50 43.37
N VAL A 44 -17.85 -4.69 43.69
CA VAL A 44 -18.68 -5.90 43.96
C VAL A 44 -18.87 -6.22 45.45
N SER A 45 -18.27 -5.50 46.39
CA SER A 45 -18.43 -5.78 47.83
C SER A 45 -19.12 -4.68 48.64
N ASN A 46 -20.24 -4.13 48.17
CA ASN A 46 -21.10 -3.29 49.03
C ASN A 46 -22.53 -3.82 49.11
N GLY A 47 -22.66 -4.93 49.85
CA GLY A 47 -23.92 -5.40 50.40
C GLY A 47 -23.97 -5.21 51.91
N ARG A 48 -24.78 -4.25 52.38
CA ARG A 48 -25.23 -4.00 53.76
C ARG A 48 -24.19 -3.57 54.81
N MET A 49 -24.19 -2.29 55.15
CA MET A 49 -24.12 -1.86 56.56
C MET A 49 -25.06 -0.68 56.84
N LYS A 50 -25.67 -0.74 58.03
CA LYS A 50 -26.68 0.17 58.56
C LYS A 50 -26.06 1.50 59.02
N ALA A 51 -26.91 2.51 59.05
CA ALA A 51 -26.69 3.85 59.54
C ALA A 51 -25.95 3.92 60.90
N SER A 52 -24.86 4.70 60.91
CA SER A 52 -24.39 5.46 62.06
C SER A 52 -23.55 6.62 61.54
N GLY A 53 -23.90 7.83 61.96
CA GLY A 53 -23.26 9.07 61.53
C GLY A 53 -21.84 9.18 62.06
N ILE A 54 -20.87 8.95 61.18
CA ILE A 54 -19.50 9.43 61.32
C ILE A 54 -19.10 9.97 59.95
N VAL A 55 -18.95 11.29 59.86
CA VAL A 55 -18.35 11.95 58.70
C VAL A 55 -16.84 11.64 58.75
N LEU A 56 -16.47 10.51 58.16
CA LEU A 56 -15.07 10.21 57.84
C LEU A 56 -14.70 11.06 56.63
N GLY A 57 -13.86 12.07 56.87
CA GLY A 57 -13.20 12.82 55.81
C GLY A 57 -12.36 11.85 54.98
N VAL A 58 -12.83 11.53 53.77
CA VAL A 58 -12.03 10.82 52.77
C VAL A 58 -10.94 11.77 52.34
N ALA A 59 -9.75 11.60 52.92
CA ALA A 59 -8.54 12.19 52.38
C ALA A 59 -8.39 11.69 50.95
N ALA A 60 -8.50 12.61 49.98
CA ALA A 60 -8.20 12.37 48.58
C ALA A 60 -6.69 12.10 48.44
N LEU A 61 -6.26 10.88 48.79
CA LEU A 61 -5.02 10.34 48.30
C LEU A 61 -5.19 10.17 46.79
N GLY A 62 -4.48 11.01 46.02
CA GLY A 62 -4.54 11.02 44.56
C GLY A 62 -4.34 9.62 44.02
N MET A 63 -5.42 9.03 43.49
CA MET A 63 -5.35 7.82 42.71
C MET A 63 -4.54 8.16 41.45
N VAL A 64 -3.25 7.82 41.45
CA VAL A 64 -2.44 7.77 40.24
C VAL A 64 -3.01 6.61 39.43
N GLY A 65 -4.03 6.89 38.61
CA GLY A 65 -4.63 5.89 37.74
C GLY A 65 -3.55 5.31 36.83
N CYS A 66 -3.32 4.00 36.91
CA CYS A 66 -2.42 3.31 36.01
C CYS A 66 -2.94 3.47 34.59
N ALA A 67 -2.24 4.25 33.77
CA ALA A 67 -2.60 4.40 32.37
C ALA A 67 -2.58 3.03 31.69
N SER A 68 -3.68 2.63 31.05
CA SER A 68 -3.75 1.41 30.27
C SER A 68 -2.73 1.43 29.12
N PRO A 69 -2.34 0.28 28.54
CA PRO A 69 -1.43 0.24 27.39
C PRO A 69 -1.90 1.14 26.23
N ALA A 70 -3.21 1.17 25.96
CA ALA A 70 -3.80 2.06 24.96
C ALA A 70 -3.65 3.55 25.33
N GLN A 71 -3.85 3.91 26.61
CA GLN A 71 -3.63 5.29 27.08
C GLN A 71 -2.16 5.69 27.00
N LYS A 72 -1.23 4.80 27.39
CA LYS A 72 0.21 5.04 27.24
C LYS A 72 0.60 5.23 25.78
N CYS A 73 0.09 4.37 24.89
CA CYS A 73 0.28 4.49 23.45
C CYS A 73 -0.25 5.84 22.91
N ALA A 74 -1.45 6.24 23.33
CA ALA A 74 -2.07 7.49 22.88
C ALA A 74 -1.29 8.74 23.30
N ASN A 75 -0.65 8.72 24.47
CA ASN A 75 0.09 9.87 25.01
C ASN A 75 1.44 10.11 24.32
N ASP A 76 2.20 9.06 24.00
CA ASP A 76 3.48 9.15 23.29
C ASP A 76 3.78 7.85 22.56
N ARG A 77 3.41 7.80 21.27
CA ARG A 77 3.46 6.57 20.45
C ARG A 77 4.88 6.08 20.20
N ASP A 78 5.83 7.00 20.05
CA ASP A 78 7.21 6.66 19.69
C ASP A 78 7.97 6.13 20.92
N LYS A 79 7.71 6.69 22.11
CA LYS A 79 8.32 6.20 23.36
C LYS A 79 7.62 4.98 23.93
N ASN A 80 6.33 4.78 23.64
CA ASN A 80 5.54 3.67 24.19
C ASN A 80 5.16 2.64 23.12
N LEU A 81 6.05 2.35 22.16
CA LEU A 81 5.79 1.37 21.09
C LEU A 81 5.33 0.02 21.65
N GLU A 82 6.00 -0.51 22.67
CA GLU A 82 5.61 -1.77 23.31
C GLU A 82 4.18 -1.70 23.89
N SER A 83 3.79 -0.57 24.47
CA SER A 83 2.41 -0.39 24.92
C SER A 83 1.41 -0.34 23.76
N CYS A 84 1.80 0.24 22.61
CA CYS A 84 0.99 0.21 21.40
C CYS A 84 0.83 -1.21 20.84
N GLU A 85 1.89 -2.03 20.88
CA GLU A 85 1.82 -3.44 20.46
C GLU A 85 0.89 -4.23 21.37
N ILE A 86 1.06 -4.14 22.69
CA ILE A 86 0.18 -4.81 23.66
C ILE A 86 -1.28 -4.37 23.46
N ALA A 87 -1.53 -3.08 23.29
CA ALA A 87 -2.87 -2.58 23.03
C ALA A 87 -3.44 -3.12 21.70
N CYS A 88 -2.63 -3.17 20.64
CA CYS A 88 -3.02 -3.75 19.35
C CYS A 88 -3.37 -5.24 19.46
N GLU A 89 -2.54 -6.04 20.13
CA GLU A 89 -2.81 -7.47 20.34
C GLU A 89 -4.09 -7.69 21.18
N ASN A 90 -4.41 -6.74 22.06
CA ASN A 90 -5.67 -6.71 22.82
C ASN A 90 -6.87 -6.17 22.01
N GLY A 91 -6.71 -5.92 20.71
CA GLY A 91 -7.78 -5.53 19.80
C GLY A 91 -7.98 -4.01 19.65
N ASP A 92 -7.14 -3.17 20.25
CA ASP A 92 -7.20 -1.72 20.02
C ASP A 92 -6.65 -1.35 18.64
N LEU A 93 -7.56 -1.29 17.65
CA LEU A 93 -7.22 -1.01 16.25
C LEU A 93 -6.49 0.33 16.03
N PRO A 94 -6.79 1.42 16.80
CA PRO A 94 -5.98 2.63 16.80
C PRO A 94 -4.53 2.41 17.18
N SER A 95 -4.27 1.65 18.26
CA SER A 95 -2.92 1.31 18.68
C SER A 95 -2.17 0.48 17.64
N CYS A 96 -2.86 -0.40 16.89
CA CYS A 96 -2.25 -1.09 15.73
C CYS A 96 -1.72 -0.10 14.70
N VAL A 97 -2.49 0.92 14.33
CA VAL A 97 -2.05 1.96 13.37
C VAL A 97 -0.91 2.79 13.97
N SER A 98 -0.95 3.10 15.27
CA SER A 98 0.13 3.79 15.96
C SER A 98 1.43 3.00 15.97
N ALA A 99 1.37 1.71 16.31
CA ALA A 99 2.51 0.80 16.26
C ALA A 99 3.07 0.70 14.83
N ALA A 100 2.19 0.54 13.84
CA ALA A 100 2.59 0.48 12.43
C ALA A 100 3.37 1.74 12.00
N ARG A 101 2.87 2.94 12.34
CA ARG A 101 3.56 4.20 12.02
C ARG A 101 4.89 4.36 12.75
N ALA A 102 4.99 3.91 14.00
CA ALA A 102 6.25 3.93 14.73
C ALA A 102 7.27 2.97 14.08
N TYR A 103 6.82 1.82 13.61
CA TYR A 103 7.64 0.91 12.80
C TYR A 103 8.02 1.49 11.45
N ASP A 104 7.11 2.16 10.73
CA ASP A 104 7.43 2.92 9.52
C ASP A 104 8.54 3.93 9.79
N GLN A 105 8.47 4.69 10.89
CA GLN A 105 9.51 5.65 11.25
C GLN A 105 10.85 4.98 11.60
N ARG A 106 10.83 3.83 12.28
CA ARG A 106 12.05 3.06 12.59
C ARG A 106 12.67 2.49 11.32
N TYR A 107 11.85 1.97 10.42
CA TYR A 107 12.26 1.54 9.09
C TYR A 107 12.87 2.72 8.32
N MET A 108 12.22 3.89 8.30
CA MET A 108 12.76 5.09 7.67
C MET A 108 14.13 5.46 8.25
N LYS A 109 14.33 5.33 9.57
CA LYS A 109 15.61 5.65 10.23
C LYS A 109 16.71 4.61 10.03
N SER A 110 16.37 3.33 9.92
CA SER A 110 17.32 2.21 10.01
C SER A 110 17.44 1.35 8.74
N GLY A 111 16.48 1.43 7.82
CA GLY A 111 16.36 0.50 6.68
C GLY A 111 16.00 -0.93 7.09
N SER A 112 15.67 -1.19 8.36
CA SER A 112 15.40 -2.53 8.88
C SER A 112 14.17 -3.18 8.22
N VAL A 113 14.41 -4.22 7.41
CA VAL A 113 13.37 -5.05 6.79
C VAL A 113 12.36 -5.56 7.81
N SER A 114 12.83 -5.94 9.00
CA SER A 114 11.97 -6.41 10.09
C SER A 114 11.00 -5.35 10.61
N ASP A 115 11.42 -4.07 10.65
CA ASP A 115 10.53 -2.97 11.03
C ASP A 115 9.48 -2.74 9.94
N ALA A 116 9.85 -2.82 8.66
CA ALA A 116 8.88 -2.71 7.55
C ALA A 116 7.82 -3.83 7.61
N GLU A 117 8.24 -5.08 7.86
CA GLU A 117 7.32 -6.21 7.98
C GLU A 117 6.38 -6.09 9.17
N ARG A 118 6.90 -5.65 10.33
CA ARG A 118 6.06 -5.38 11.51
C ARG A 118 5.07 -4.26 11.22
N SER A 119 5.49 -3.20 10.55
CA SER A 119 4.58 -2.13 10.12
C SER A 119 3.42 -2.66 9.27
N VAL A 120 3.74 -3.42 8.21
CA VAL A 120 2.73 -4.01 7.33
C VAL A 120 1.77 -4.91 8.12
N SER A 121 2.29 -5.80 8.96
CA SER A 121 1.49 -6.72 9.77
C SER A 121 0.49 -5.98 10.67
N MET A 122 0.92 -4.90 11.31
CA MET A 122 0.07 -4.09 12.19
C MET A 122 -1.02 -3.34 11.39
N TYR A 123 -0.69 -2.78 10.23
CA TYR A 123 -1.70 -2.20 9.33
C TYR A 123 -2.69 -3.24 8.81
N GLU A 124 -2.22 -4.44 8.44
CA GLU A 124 -3.05 -5.54 7.97
C GLU A 124 -4.07 -5.95 9.02
N LYS A 125 -3.62 -6.19 10.26
CA LYS A 125 -4.52 -6.52 11.39
C LYS A 125 -5.62 -5.47 11.54
N SER A 126 -5.25 -4.19 11.55
CA SER A 126 -6.20 -3.09 11.71
C SER A 126 -7.17 -2.95 10.53
N CYS A 127 -6.67 -3.11 9.29
CA CYS A 127 -7.49 -3.07 8.07
C CYS A 127 -8.51 -4.21 8.04
N LEU A 128 -8.06 -5.45 8.29
CA LEU A 128 -8.91 -6.64 8.28
C LEU A 128 -10.01 -6.55 9.35
N ALA A 129 -9.73 -5.90 10.48
CA ALA A 129 -10.70 -5.61 11.52
C ALA A 129 -11.64 -4.42 11.21
N GLY A 130 -11.53 -3.81 10.02
CA GLY A 130 -12.47 -2.80 9.53
C GLY A 130 -11.98 -1.35 9.62
N ARG A 131 -10.71 -1.11 9.93
CA ARG A 131 -10.16 0.25 10.01
C ARG A 131 -9.65 0.72 8.65
N LYS A 132 -10.48 1.52 7.97
CA LYS A 132 -10.23 2.00 6.60
C LYS A 132 -8.85 2.66 6.40
N GLU A 133 -8.43 3.53 7.32
CA GLU A 133 -7.13 4.22 7.22
C GLU A 133 -5.92 3.28 7.24
N ALA A 134 -6.07 2.10 7.86
CA ALA A 134 -4.99 1.12 7.93
C ALA A 134 -4.81 0.35 6.62
N CYS A 135 -5.87 0.20 5.82
CA CYS A 135 -5.81 -0.52 4.54
C CYS A 135 -4.81 0.11 3.57
N PHE A 136 -4.73 1.45 3.56
CA PHE A 136 -3.77 2.15 2.69
C PHE A 136 -2.32 1.93 3.16
N GLY A 137 -2.09 1.99 4.48
CA GLY A 137 -0.79 1.66 5.06
C GLY A 137 -0.33 0.25 4.71
N ALA A 138 -1.24 -0.73 4.82
CA ALA A 138 -0.96 -2.12 4.50
C ALA A 138 -0.62 -2.32 3.01
N VAL A 139 -1.48 -1.85 2.10
CA VAL A 139 -1.25 -1.98 0.65
C VAL A 139 0.01 -1.25 0.21
N ARG A 140 0.24 -0.03 0.72
CA ARG A 140 1.45 0.73 0.43
C ARG A 140 2.70 -0.01 0.93
N GLY A 141 2.66 -0.54 2.14
CA GLY A 141 3.79 -1.28 2.70
C GLY A 141 4.09 -2.58 1.94
N ILE A 142 3.08 -3.26 1.37
CA ILE A 142 3.32 -4.40 0.48
C ILE A 142 3.95 -3.99 -0.86
N LEU A 143 3.56 -2.82 -1.40
CA LEU A 143 4.05 -2.33 -2.68
C LEU A 143 5.46 -1.73 -2.61
N LEU A 144 5.78 -1.05 -1.52
CA LEU A 144 7.04 -0.32 -1.34
C LEU A 144 8.03 -1.05 -0.44
N GLY A 145 7.53 -1.94 0.43
CA GLY A 145 8.36 -2.65 1.38
C GLY A 145 9.20 -3.74 0.72
N PRO A 146 10.24 -4.21 1.41
CA PRO A 146 11.02 -5.36 0.98
C PRO A 146 10.09 -6.55 0.75
N SER A 147 10.32 -7.28 -0.35
CA SER A 147 9.61 -8.51 -0.64
C SER A 147 9.75 -9.48 0.55
N GLU A 148 8.63 -10.03 1.03
CA GLU A 148 8.51 -11.07 2.07
C GLU A 148 9.86 -11.71 2.44
N SER A 149 10.34 -11.49 3.67
CA SER A 149 11.67 -11.95 4.10
C SER A 149 11.74 -13.44 4.36
N ASN A 150 10.61 -14.18 4.30
CA ASN A 150 10.57 -15.61 4.55
C ASN A 150 11.56 -16.34 3.61
N PRO A 151 12.68 -16.87 4.14
CA PRO A 151 13.74 -17.48 3.34
C PRO A 151 13.33 -18.84 2.75
N GLU A 152 12.25 -19.44 3.25
CA GLU A 152 11.72 -20.72 2.74
C GLU A 152 10.97 -20.56 1.42
N LEU A 153 10.53 -19.34 1.09
CA LEU A 153 9.79 -19.06 -0.15
C LEU A 153 10.74 -18.71 -1.29
N SER A 154 10.57 -19.40 -2.43
CA SER A 154 11.23 -19.02 -3.67
C SER A 154 10.84 -17.59 -4.07
N PRO A 155 11.69 -16.84 -4.80
CA PRO A 155 11.36 -15.47 -5.22
C PRO A 155 10.00 -15.36 -5.93
N PRO A 156 9.60 -16.27 -6.86
CA PRO A 156 8.26 -16.24 -7.45
C PRO A 156 7.14 -16.43 -6.41
N ALA A 157 7.30 -17.38 -5.48
CA ALA A 157 6.29 -17.62 -4.44
C ALA A 157 6.10 -16.42 -3.50
N ARG A 158 7.17 -15.64 -3.27
CA ARG A 158 7.09 -14.38 -2.49
C ARG A 158 6.28 -13.31 -3.21
N VAL A 159 6.48 -13.17 -4.52
CA VAL A 159 5.72 -12.24 -5.36
C VAL A 159 4.23 -12.63 -5.39
N ASP A 160 3.93 -13.91 -5.59
CA ASP A 160 2.55 -14.42 -5.60
C ASP A 160 1.85 -14.17 -4.26
N ARG A 161 2.54 -14.44 -3.14
CA ARG A 161 2.00 -14.20 -1.80
C ARG A 161 1.76 -12.72 -1.53
N ALA A 162 2.67 -11.83 -1.93
CA ALA A 162 2.49 -10.39 -1.80
C ALA A 162 1.29 -9.89 -2.64
N ALA A 163 1.14 -10.41 -3.86
CA ALA A 163 0.01 -10.09 -4.73
C ALA A 163 -1.33 -10.55 -4.13
N GLU A 164 -1.38 -11.75 -3.53
CA GLU A 164 -2.56 -12.26 -2.83
C GLU A 164 -2.92 -11.40 -1.61
N ARG A 165 -1.94 -11.12 -0.74
CA ARG A 165 -2.13 -10.24 0.43
C ARG A 165 -2.68 -8.89 0.03
N ARG A 166 -2.11 -8.29 -1.03
CA ARG A 166 -2.59 -7.02 -1.59
C ARG A 166 -4.05 -7.14 -2.06
N ARG A 167 -4.41 -8.19 -2.80
CA ARG A 167 -5.79 -8.42 -3.29
C ARG A 167 -6.80 -8.50 -2.15
N VAL A 168 -6.47 -9.23 -1.07
CA VAL A 168 -7.32 -9.33 0.13
C VAL A 168 -7.54 -7.96 0.77
N LEU A 169 -6.47 -7.18 0.96
CA LEU A 169 -6.56 -5.86 1.59
C LEU A 169 -7.30 -4.84 0.71
N LEU A 170 -7.10 -4.89 -0.61
CA LEU A 170 -7.83 -4.05 -1.55
C LEU A 170 -9.34 -4.36 -1.49
N ALA A 171 -9.70 -5.66 -1.49
CA ALA A 171 -11.08 -6.08 -1.34
C ALA A 171 -11.67 -5.61 0.00
N LYS A 172 -10.91 -5.72 1.10
CA LYS A 172 -11.33 -5.22 2.41
C LYS A 172 -11.54 -3.72 2.43
N GLY A 173 -10.63 -2.93 1.85
CA GLY A 173 -10.80 -1.50 1.69
C GLY A 173 -12.06 -1.15 0.90
N CYS A 174 -12.39 -1.93 -0.13
CA CYS A 174 -13.62 -1.77 -0.88
C CYS A 174 -14.87 -2.14 -0.07
N GLU A 175 -14.82 -3.17 0.79
CA GLU A 175 -15.90 -3.49 1.72
C GLU A 175 -16.24 -2.31 2.63
N LEU A 176 -15.24 -1.50 3.01
CA LEU A 176 -15.36 -0.28 3.81
C LEU A 176 -15.77 0.97 2.99
N ASP A 177 -16.45 0.75 1.86
CA ASP A 177 -17.02 1.76 0.97
C ASP A 177 -16.02 2.82 0.49
N ASP A 178 -14.76 2.43 0.28
CA ASP A 178 -13.78 3.29 -0.36
C ASP A 178 -13.73 3.07 -1.89
N PRO A 179 -14.05 4.09 -2.71
CA PRO A 179 -14.09 3.93 -4.16
C PRO A 179 -12.72 3.64 -4.76
N GLN A 180 -11.64 4.21 -4.24
CA GLN A 180 -10.29 3.97 -4.75
C GLN A 180 -9.90 2.51 -4.54
N PHE A 181 -10.17 1.95 -3.35
CA PHE A 181 -9.95 0.54 -3.10
C PHE A 181 -10.84 -0.35 -3.98
N CYS A 182 -12.10 0.00 -4.21
CA CYS A 182 -12.96 -0.79 -5.11
C CYS A 182 -12.45 -0.83 -6.55
N LYS A 183 -11.94 0.30 -7.05
CA LYS A 183 -11.31 0.37 -8.37
C LYS A 183 -10.08 -0.53 -8.44
N GLU A 184 -9.15 -0.36 -7.51
CA GLU A 184 -7.91 -1.15 -7.49
C GLU A 184 -8.17 -2.64 -7.24
N ALA A 185 -9.11 -2.99 -6.36
CA ALA A 185 -9.50 -4.37 -6.11
C ALA A 185 -10.10 -5.02 -7.36
N SER A 186 -11.05 -4.35 -8.02
CA SER A 186 -11.65 -4.82 -9.28
C SER A 186 -10.58 -5.11 -10.33
N ASP A 187 -9.62 -4.21 -10.46
CA ASP A 187 -8.51 -4.34 -11.40
C ASP A 187 -7.53 -5.46 -11.02
N ALA A 188 -7.26 -5.66 -9.73
CA ALA A 188 -6.36 -6.72 -9.25
C ALA A 188 -6.92 -8.13 -9.47
N PHE A 189 -8.24 -8.31 -9.55
CA PHE A 189 -8.87 -9.61 -9.84
C PHE A 189 -9.02 -9.92 -11.35
N LEU A 190 -8.60 -9.04 -12.25
CA LEU A 190 -8.76 -9.25 -13.70
C LEU A 190 -8.08 -10.53 -14.17
N GLY A 191 -8.83 -11.41 -14.85
CA GLY A 191 -8.34 -12.67 -15.38
C GLY A 191 -8.03 -13.75 -14.34
N GLU A 192 -8.27 -13.48 -13.05
CA GLU A 192 -8.19 -14.47 -11.97
C GLU A 192 -9.60 -14.88 -11.52
N ASP A 193 -10.42 -13.89 -11.17
CA ASP A 193 -11.80 -14.07 -10.73
C ASP A 193 -12.68 -12.99 -11.35
N ALA A 194 -13.23 -13.30 -12.52
CA ALA A 194 -14.11 -12.39 -13.26
C ALA A 194 -15.30 -11.93 -12.41
N GLN A 195 -15.95 -12.85 -11.69
CA GLN A 195 -17.15 -12.56 -10.92
C GLN A 195 -16.84 -11.56 -9.80
N ARG A 196 -15.73 -11.77 -9.08
CA ARG A 196 -15.30 -10.85 -8.03
C ARG A 196 -14.85 -9.51 -8.59
N SER A 197 -14.13 -9.50 -9.71
CA SER A 197 -13.75 -8.27 -10.43
C SER A 197 -14.97 -7.45 -10.87
N GLU A 198 -16.00 -8.10 -11.41
CA GLU A 198 -17.28 -7.49 -11.78
C GLU A 198 -18.00 -6.89 -10.57
N GLN A 199 -18.12 -7.65 -9.47
CA GLN A 199 -18.80 -7.20 -8.26
C GLN A 199 -18.15 -5.95 -7.66
N LEU A 200 -16.81 -5.97 -7.54
CA LEU A 200 -16.05 -4.82 -7.01
C LEU A 200 -16.10 -3.63 -7.96
N GLY A 201 -16.07 -3.88 -9.28
CA GLY A 201 -16.19 -2.84 -10.30
C GLY A 201 -17.55 -2.14 -10.29
N ARG A 202 -18.64 -2.92 -10.11
CA ARG A 202 -19.98 -2.37 -9.89
C ARG A 202 -20.03 -1.48 -8.65
N LYS A 203 -19.47 -1.95 -7.53
CA LYS A 203 -19.43 -1.19 -6.27
C LYS A 203 -18.67 0.13 -6.44
N TYR A 204 -17.52 0.11 -7.11
CA TYR A 204 -16.79 1.33 -7.47
C TYR A 204 -17.66 2.32 -8.25
N CYS A 205 -18.32 1.87 -9.33
CA CYS A 205 -19.15 2.76 -10.15
C CYS A 205 -20.32 3.37 -9.35
N VAL A 206 -20.91 2.63 -8.40
CA VAL A 206 -21.98 3.13 -7.53
C VAL A 206 -21.46 4.20 -6.56
N LEU A 207 -20.29 3.98 -5.95
CA LEU A 207 -19.70 4.90 -4.98
C LEU A 207 -19.21 6.21 -5.65
N GLU A 208 -18.63 6.12 -6.84
CA GLU A 208 -17.97 7.25 -7.50
C GLU A 208 -18.94 8.10 -8.34
N LEU A 209 -19.97 7.49 -8.94
CA LEU A 209 -20.82 8.14 -9.94
C LEU A 209 -22.25 8.32 -9.43
N THR A 210 -22.65 9.58 -9.24
CA THR A 210 -24.00 9.96 -8.86
C THR A 210 -25.00 9.90 -10.02
N ASP A 211 -24.55 10.22 -11.24
CA ASP A 211 -25.36 10.15 -12.45
C ASP A 211 -25.61 8.70 -12.89
N LYS A 212 -26.89 8.36 -13.08
CA LYS A 212 -27.31 6.99 -13.43
C LYS A 212 -26.75 6.55 -14.79
N GLY A 213 -26.78 7.40 -15.80
CA GLY A 213 -26.30 7.07 -17.13
C GLY A 213 -24.80 6.78 -17.16
N LYS A 214 -24.01 7.62 -16.47
CA LYS A 214 -22.56 7.40 -16.29
C LYS A 214 -22.27 6.13 -15.47
N ARG A 215 -23.07 5.87 -14.43
CA ARG A 215 -22.94 4.67 -13.60
C ARG A 215 -23.18 3.40 -14.42
N ASP A 216 -24.25 3.35 -15.19
CA ASP A 216 -24.59 2.18 -16.02
C ASP A 216 -23.51 1.94 -17.09
N ALA A 217 -23.00 3.01 -17.72
CA ALA A 217 -21.88 2.92 -18.66
C ALA A 217 -20.59 2.41 -18.00
N CYS A 218 -20.26 2.91 -16.80
CA CYS A 218 -19.10 2.45 -16.02
C CYS A 218 -19.22 0.96 -15.66
N VAL A 219 -20.40 0.54 -15.19
CA VAL A 219 -20.69 -0.86 -14.83
C VAL A 219 -20.49 -1.76 -16.04
N MET A 220 -21.11 -1.42 -17.17
CA MET A 220 -21.00 -2.19 -18.41
C MET A 220 -19.55 -2.29 -18.90
N GLN A 221 -18.79 -1.20 -18.86
CA GLN A 221 -17.38 -1.19 -19.25
C GLN A 221 -16.52 -2.08 -18.34
N ARG A 222 -16.70 -1.98 -17.02
CA ARG A 222 -15.95 -2.78 -16.03
C ARG A 222 -16.23 -4.26 -16.18
N GLU A 223 -17.50 -4.62 -16.36
CA GLU A 223 -17.88 -6.01 -16.58
C GLU A 223 -17.31 -6.59 -17.87
N GLN A 224 -17.41 -5.83 -18.96
CA GLN A 224 -16.85 -6.26 -20.24
C GLN A 224 -15.35 -6.51 -20.11
N ARG A 225 -14.62 -5.61 -19.42
CA ARG A 225 -13.20 -5.77 -19.16
C ARG A 225 -12.90 -7.04 -18.35
N ALA A 226 -13.66 -7.32 -17.29
CA ALA A 226 -13.49 -8.52 -16.47
C ALA A 226 -13.71 -9.81 -17.28
N ARG A 227 -14.78 -9.86 -18.08
CA ARG A 227 -15.08 -11.00 -18.97
C ARG A 227 -13.99 -11.20 -20.03
N GLN A 228 -13.52 -10.12 -20.65
CA GLN A 228 -12.44 -10.18 -21.64
C GLN A 228 -11.14 -10.70 -21.03
N ALA A 229 -10.77 -10.21 -19.84
CA ALA A 229 -9.59 -10.67 -19.11
C ALA A 229 -9.68 -12.16 -18.78
N GLN A 230 -10.84 -12.63 -18.31
CA GLN A 230 -11.07 -14.05 -17.99
C GLN A 230 -11.04 -14.95 -19.22
N GLN A 231 -11.66 -14.52 -20.32
CA GLN A 231 -11.57 -15.23 -21.58
C GLN A 231 -10.11 -15.32 -22.04
N GLY A 232 -9.36 -14.22 -21.98
CA GLY A 232 -7.92 -14.21 -22.24
C GLY A 232 -7.16 -15.21 -21.36
N ALA A 233 -7.45 -15.22 -20.06
CA ALA A 233 -6.84 -16.14 -19.11
C ALA A 233 -7.13 -17.61 -19.43
N ASN A 234 -8.40 -17.97 -19.68
CA ASN A 234 -8.80 -19.33 -20.02
C ASN A 234 -8.13 -19.79 -21.33
N ARG A 235 -8.11 -18.91 -22.35
CA ARG A 235 -7.45 -19.18 -23.62
C ARG A 235 -5.94 -19.36 -23.44
N CYS A 236 -5.30 -18.50 -22.65
CA CYS A 236 -3.88 -18.60 -22.31
C CYS A 236 -3.55 -19.92 -21.61
N ALA A 237 -4.35 -20.33 -20.62
CA ALA A 237 -4.18 -21.59 -19.90
C ALA A 237 -4.33 -22.81 -20.82
N SER A 238 -5.25 -22.76 -21.78
CA SER A 238 -5.45 -23.82 -22.78
C SER A 238 -4.44 -23.80 -23.93
N GLY A 239 -3.48 -22.87 -23.95
CA GLY A 239 -2.49 -22.72 -25.03
C GLY A 239 -3.08 -22.25 -26.37
N GLN A 240 -4.28 -21.66 -26.37
CA GLN A 240 -4.88 -21.15 -27.60
C GLN A 240 -4.13 -19.91 -28.11
N PRO A 241 -3.87 -19.81 -29.43
CA PRO A 241 -3.18 -18.66 -30.02
C PRO A 241 -3.87 -17.34 -29.67
N GLY A 242 -3.08 -16.34 -29.25
CA GLY A 242 -3.53 -15.01 -28.87
C GLY A 242 -4.21 -14.92 -27.50
N GLY A 243 -4.40 -16.04 -26.80
CA GLY A 243 -5.02 -16.04 -25.47
C GLY A 243 -4.19 -15.28 -24.44
N CYS A 244 -2.87 -15.56 -24.39
CA CYS A 244 -1.98 -14.92 -23.44
C CYS A 244 -1.71 -13.45 -23.80
N LEU A 245 -1.69 -13.10 -25.09
CA LEU A 245 -1.67 -11.71 -25.53
C LEU A 245 -2.91 -10.93 -25.04
N ALA A 246 -4.11 -11.51 -25.19
CA ALA A 246 -5.36 -10.89 -24.76
C ALA A 246 -5.41 -10.71 -23.22
N LEU A 247 -4.94 -11.70 -22.46
CA LEU A 247 -4.78 -11.58 -21.01
C LEU A 247 -3.81 -10.44 -20.67
N GLY A 248 -2.61 -10.46 -21.26
CA GLY A 248 -1.58 -9.46 -21.00
C GLY A 248 -2.10 -8.03 -21.24
N ASN A 249 -2.75 -7.78 -22.39
CA ASN A 249 -3.34 -6.48 -22.70
C ASN A 249 -4.41 -6.04 -21.69
N SER A 250 -5.16 -6.99 -21.12
CA SER A 250 -6.21 -6.69 -20.14
C SER A 250 -5.64 -6.25 -18.79
N VAL A 251 -4.51 -6.82 -18.39
CA VAL A 251 -3.90 -6.63 -17.05
C VAL A 251 -2.68 -5.70 -17.04
N VAL A 252 -2.10 -5.35 -18.18
CA VAL A 252 -0.83 -4.58 -18.27
C VAL A 252 -0.83 -3.23 -17.54
N THR A 253 -1.99 -2.57 -17.45
CA THR A 253 -2.10 -1.28 -16.77
C THR A 253 -2.11 -1.41 -15.24
N VAL A 254 -2.39 -2.61 -14.71
CA VAL A 254 -2.70 -2.84 -13.29
C VAL A 254 -1.77 -3.86 -12.64
N ASP A 255 -1.26 -4.82 -13.41
CA ASP A 255 -0.28 -5.82 -13.02
C ASP A 255 0.68 -6.11 -14.18
N ARG A 256 1.79 -5.34 -14.20
CA ARG A 256 2.82 -5.47 -15.25
C ARG A 256 3.58 -6.78 -15.17
N VAL A 257 3.74 -7.35 -13.98
CA VAL A 257 4.48 -8.61 -13.81
C VAL A 257 3.68 -9.73 -14.46
N ARG A 258 2.39 -9.84 -14.11
CA ARG A 258 1.49 -10.82 -14.70
C ARG A 258 1.29 -10.61 -16.20
N ALA A 259 1.24 -9.37 -16.66
CA ALA A 259 1.19 -9.08 -18.09
C ALA A 259 2.44 -9.59 -18.82
N ARG A 260 3.64 -9.33 -18.27
CA ARG A 260 4.91 -9.81 -18.82
C ARG A 260 4.96 -11.34 -18.89
N GLU A 261 4.51 -12.03 -17.84
CA GLU A 261 4.43 -13.48 -17.84
C GLU A 261 3.47 -14.02 -18.90
N ALA A 262 2.31 -13.40 -19.05
CA ALA A 262 1.36 -13.75 -20.10
C ALA A 262 2.00 -13.56 -21.49
N TYR A 263 2.62 -12.42 -21.76
CA TYR A 263 3.32 -12.19 -23.03
C TYR A 263 4.46 -13.19 -23.27
N ALA A 264 5.25 -13.51 -22.24
CA ALA A 264 6.31 -14.50 -22.34
C ALA A 264 5.77 -15.90 -22.72
N ARG A 265 4.63 -16.32 -22.14
CA ARG A 265 3.95 -17.57 -22.51
C ARG A 265 3.47 -17.55 -23.96
N GLU A 266 2.90 -16.44 -24.43
CA GLU A 266 2.48 -16.29 -25.83
C GLU A 266 3.68 -16.47 -26.78
N CYS A 267 4.81 -15.80 -26.52
CA CYS A 267 6.00 -15.93 -27.35
C CYS A 267 6.54 -17.35 -27.41
N LYS A 268 6.58 -18.04 -26.25
CA LYS A 268 6.99 -19.44 -26.18
C LYS A 268 6.08 -20.33 -27.04
N GLY A 269 4.76 -20.12 -26.98
CA GLY A 269 3.79 -20.85 -27.79
C GLY A 269 3.97 -20.64 -29.30
N ARG A 270 4.40 -19.43 -29.72
CA ARG A 270 4.66 -19.10 -31.13
C ARG A 270 6.05 -19.47 -31.63
N ARG A 271 6.91 -20.05 -30.79
CA ARG A 271 8.33 -20.33 -31.12
C ARG A 271 9.06 -19.10 -31.64
N LEU A 272 8.70 -17.91 -31.15
CA LEU A 272 9.48 -16.71 -31.42
C LEU A 272 10.80 -16.87 -30.66
N ASP A 273 11.91 -16.97 -31.39
CA ASP A 273 13.25 -17.15 -30.83
C ASP A 273 13.74 -15.84 -30.21
N VAL A 274 13.20 -15.53 -29.04
CA VAL A 274 13.61 -14.39 -28.22
C VAL A 274 14.34 -14.90 -26.99
N GLN A 275 15.43 -15.67 -27.15
CA GLN A 275 16.45 -16.04 -26.13
C GLN A 275 16.00 -16.06 -24.64
N GLY A 276 14.78 -16.53 -24.33
CA GLY A 276 14.19 -16.43 -22.99
C GLY A 276 13.94 -15.02 -22.43
N ASN A 277 14.10 -13.94 -23.20
CA ASN A 277 13.93 -12.57 -22.70
C ASN A 277 12.47 -12.09 -22.90
N ALA A 278 11.71 -12.08 -21.81
CA ALA A 278 10.33 -11.58 -21.79
C ALA A 278 10.22 -10.12 -22.27
N ASP A 279 11.20 -9.27 -21.98
CA ASP A 279 11.19 -7.87 -22.43
C ASP A 279 11.44 -7.75 -23.95
N ALA A 280 12.24 -8.65 -24.54
CA ALA A 280 12.40 -8.72 -25.99
C ALA A 280 11.11 -9.15 -26.68
N CYS A 281 10.40 -10.13 -26.11
CA CYS A 281 9.08 -10.55 -26.57
C CYS A 281 8.07 -9.40 -26.54
N VAL A 282 8.02 -8.66 -25.43
CA VAL A 282 7.14 -7.50 -25.29
C VAL A 282 7.43 -6.46 -26.38
N LYS A 283 8.70 -6.13 -26.63
CA LYS A 283 9.09 -5.20 -27.70
C LYS A 283 8.68 -5.67 -29.10
N VAL A 284 8.66 -6.98 -29.36
CA VAL A 284 8.16 -7.54 -30.64
C VAL A 284 6.65 -7.33 -30.78
N TYR A 285 5.87 -7.56 -29.72
CA TYR A 285 4.42 -7.31 -29.78
C TYR A 285 4.08 -5.82 -29.86
N GLU A 286 4.86 -4.96 -29.22
CA GLU A 286 4.72 -3.50 -29.34
C GLU A 286 5.05 -3.02 -30.74
N SER A 287 6.12 -3.52 -31.36
CA SER A 287 6.51 -3.13 -32.73
C SER A 287 5.51 -3.59 -33.78
N GLN A 288 4.78 -4.68 -33.52
CA GLN A 288 3.70 -5.18 -34.37
C GLN A 288 2.34 -4.54 -34.09
N GLY A 289 2.24 -3.64 -33.09
CA GLY A 289 0.98 -3.01 -32.69
C GLY A 289 -0.03 -3.98 -32.06
N LEU A 290 0.41 -5.16 -31.63
CA LEU A 290 -0.42 -6.25 -31.11
C LEU A 290 -0.54 -6.23 -29.58
N ALA A 291 0.49 -5.72 -28.90
CA ALA A 291 0.34 -5.29 -27.51
C ALA A 291 -0.21 -3.86 -27.51
N THR A 292 -1.18 -3.56 -26.63
CA THR A 292 -1.40 -2.16 -26.24
C THR A 292 -0.04 -1.63 -25.82
N LYS A 293 0.45 -0.62 -26.56
CA LYS A 293 1.75 0.02 -26.34
C LYS A 293 1.88 0.15 -24.83
N LEU A 294 2.81 -0.58 -24.19
CA LEU A 294 3.08 -0.23 -22.80
C LEU A 294 3.42 1.27 -22.87
N PRO A 295 2.95 2.09 -21.92
CA PRO A 295 3.42 3.46 -21.85
C PRO A 295 4.94 3.37 -21.96
N ALA A 296 5.47 3.96 -23.04
CA ALA A 296 6.79 3.64 -23.53
C ALA A 296 7.75 3.65 -22.33
N VAL A 297 8.61 2.63 -22.21
CA VAL A 297 9.91 2.90 -21.60
C VAL A 297 10.42 4.12 -22.35
N GLU A 298 10.64 5.20 -21.62
CA GLU A 298 10.57 6.58 -22.10
C GLU A 298 11.16 6.77 -23.51
N PRO A 299 10.52 7.57 -24.38
CA PRO A 299 11.01 7.81 -25.73
C PRO A 299 12.45 8.36 -25.71
N SER A 300 13.28 7.91 -26.65
CA SER A 300 14.66 8.39 -26.80
C SER A 300 14.71 9.90 -26.96
N ILE A 301 15.72 10.51 -26.34
CA ILE A 301 16.00 11.95 -26.17
C ILE A 301 16.14 12.71 -27.51
N SER A 302 16.06 12.05 -28.67
CA SER A 302 16.44 12.62 -29.98
C SER A 302 15.59 13.80 -30.46
N ASP A 303 14.36 13.96 -29.97
CA ASP A 303 13.43 15.02 -30.42
C ASP A 303 13.45 16.28 -29.53
N CYS A 304 14.23 16.27 -28.45
CA CYS A 304 14.40 17.41 -27.53
C CYS A 304 15.87 17.55 -27.13
N ARG A 305 16.78 17.58 -28.12
CA ARG A 305 18.24 17.59 -27.89
C ARG A 305 18.74 18.73 -26.98
N ASP A 306 17.91 19.75 -26.82
CA ASP A 306 18.22 20.99 -26.11
C ASP A 306 17.57 21.10 -24.73
N ALA A 307 16.80 20.09 -24.30
CA ALA A 307 16.27 20.04 -22.94
C ALA A 307 17.41 19.81 -21.95
N ARG A 308 17.63 20.75 -21.03
CA ARG A 308 18.67 20.65 -20.01
C ARG A 308 18.10 20.80 -18.61
N VAL A 309 18.56 19.93 -17.71
CA VAL A 309 18.32 20.03 -16.26
C VAL A 309 19.65 20.32 -15.59
N ILE A 310 19.74 21.46 -14.93
CA ILE A 310 20.98 21.94 -14.32
C ILE A 310 20.87 21.92 -12.82
N LEU A 311 21.77 21.18 -12.18
CA LEU A 311 21.93 21.23 -10.73
C LEU A 311 22.54 22.58 -10.32
N ARG A 312 21.73 23.44 -9.71
CA ARG A 312 22.13 24.79 -9.23
C ARG A 312 22.79 24.74 -7.87
N SER A 313 22.28 23.93 -6.97
CA SER A 313 22.88 23.71 -5.65
C SER A 313 22.50 22.35 -5.11
N LEU A 314 23.39 21.78 -4.30
CA LEU A 314 23.22 20.49 -3.65
C LEU A 314 23.61 20.66 -2.17
N ARG A 315 22.71 20.31 -1.26
CA ARG A 315 22.94 20.36 0.19
C ARG A 315 22.54 19.05 0.84
N LEU A 316 23.31 18.64 1.85
CA LEU A 316 23.05 17.45 2.66
C LEU A 316 22.82 17.89 4.11
N ILE A 317 21.72 17.46 4.72
CA ILE A 317 21.31 17.85 6.07
C ILE A 317 21.10 16.57 6.90
N PRO A 318 21.72 16.43 8.10
CA PRO A 318 22.61 17.40 8.75
C PRO A 318 24.00 17.45 8.09
N GLU A 319 24.67 18.60 8.24
CA GLU A 319 26.09 18.76 7.88
C GLU A 319 26.96 18.07 8.96
N SER A 320 27.02 16.75 8.92
CA SER A 320 27.79 15.93 9.87
C SER A 320 28.98 15.25 9.17
N PRO A 321 30.12 15.01 9.84
CA PRO A 321 31.24 14.22 9.29
C PRO A 321 30.87 12.78 8.90
N SER A 322 29.73 12.27 9.38
CA SER A 322 29.21 10.93 9.08
C SER A 322 28.44 10.82 7.74
N ARG A 323 28.40 11.88 6.92
CA ARG A 323 27.69 11.87 5.63
C ARG A 323 28.52 11.26 4.49
N PRO A 324 27.88 10.71 3.44
CA PRO A 324 28.55 10.35 2.19
C PRO A 324 29.35 11.53 1.64
N ASN A 325 30.46 11.22 0.94
CA ASN A 325 31.26 12.26 0.30
C ASN A 325 30.34 13.10 -0.62
N PRO A 326 30.27 14.44 -0.43
CA PRO A 326 29.44 15.31 -1.26
C PRO A 326 29.71 15.18 -2.77
N GLU A 327 30.93 14.80 -3.17
CA GLU A 327 31.27 14.53 -4.57
C GLU A 327 30.60 13.28 -5.11
N GLN A 328 30.55 12.19 -4.33
CA GLN A 328 29.86 10.96 -4.72
C GLN A 328 28.34 11.17 -4.80
N VAL A 329 27.78 11.97 -3.88
CA VAL A 329 26.36 12.36 -3.94
C VAL A 329 26.09 13.18 -5.19
N ARG A 330 26.96 14.14 -5.50
CA ARG A 330 26.84 14.95 -6.73
C ARG A 330 26.89 14.07 -7.97
N GLU A 331 27.80 13.11 -8.04
CA GLU A 331 27.91 12.17 -9.16
C GLU A 331 26.62 11.35 -9.38
N VAL A 332 25.94 10.94 -8.30
CA VAL A 332 24.64 10.26 -8.39
C VAL A 332 23.57 11.19 -8.95
N VAL A 333 23.50 12.42 -8.45
CA VAL A 333 22.52 13.41 -8.95
C VAL A 333 22.79 13.75 -10.40
N ASP A 334 24.06 13.99 -10.76
CA ASP A 334 24.48 14.32 -12.12
C ASP A 334 24.13 13.20 -13.10
N ARG A 335 24.43 11.93 -12.78
CA ARG A 335 23.97 10.77 -13.58
C ARG A 335 22.45 10.67 -13.66
N GLY A 336 21.76 11.03 -12.58
CA GLY A 336 20.31 11.07 -12.50
C GLY A 336 19.66 12.16 -13.36
N THR A 337 20.39 13.23 -13.71
CA THR A 337 19.84 14.34 -14.50
C THR A 337 19.37 13.92 -15.89
N GLU A 338 20.00 12.91 -16.50
CA GLU A 338 19.56 12.38 -17.81
C GLU A 338 18.11 11.86 -17.76
N ALA A 339 17.69 11.27 -16.64
CA ALA A 339 16.32 10.84 -16.43
C ALA A 339 15.38 12.03 -16.24
N LEU A 340 15.82 13.05 -15.51
CA LEU A 340 15.04 14.27 -15.31
C LEU A 340 14.85 15.05 -16.62
N GLU A 341 15.86 15.04 -17.49
CA GLU A 341 15.79 15.64 -18.82
C GLU A 341 14.72 14.98 -19.69
N ARG A 342 14.48 13.67 -19.55
CA ARG A 342 13.38 12.98 -20.26
C ARG A 342 12.01 13.44 -19.77
N CYS A 343 11.82 13.59 -18.46
CA CYS A 343 10.61 14.18 -17.89
C CYS A 343 10.36 15.60 -18.41
N TYR A 344 11.41 16.40 -18.50
CA TYR A 344 11.33 17.78 -18.97
C TYR A 344 11.07 17.87 -20.48
N ALA A 345 11.75 17.07 -21.29
CA ALA A 345 11.50 16.93 -22.72
C ALA A 345 10.03 16.55 -23.01
N ALA A 346 9.46 15.64 -22.22
CA ALA A 346 8.04 15.28 -22.33
C ALA A 346 7.12 16.47 -22.03
N GLY A 347 7.48 17.33 -21.07
CA GLY A 347 6.78 18.59 -20.78
C GLY A 347 6.90 19.61 -21.91
N LEU A 348 8.09 19.79 -22.47
CA LEU A 348 8.36 20.72 -23.58
C LEU A 348 7.54 20.41 -24.85
N ARG A 349 7.23 19.13 -25.11
CA ARG A 349 6.34 18.74 -26.22
C ARG A 349 4.91 19.27 -26.06
N LYS A 350 4.44 19.45 -24.83
CA LYS A 350 3.11 20.00 -24.52
C LYS A 350 3.16 21.52 -24.45
N ASN A 351 4.23 22.06 -23.84
CA ASN A 351 4.45 23.48 -23.68
C ASN A 351 5.89 23.84 -24.10
N PRO A 352 6.11 24.29 -25.36
CA PRO A 352 7.44 24.64 -25.85
C PRO A 352 8.12 25.80 -25.10
N LYS A 353 7.38 26.54 -24.26
CA LYS A 353 7.90 27.63 -23.41
C LYS A 353 8.10 27.20 -21.96
N LEU A 354 7.93 25.91 -21.63
CA LEU A 354 8.13 25.40 -20.28
C LEU A 354 9.58 25.67 -19.87
N ALA A 355 9.75 26.33 -18.73
CA ALA A 355 11.02 26.59 -18.08
C ALA A 355 10.72 26.89 -16.61
N GLY A 356 11.73 26.80 -15.75
CA GLY A 356 11.56 27.13 -14.34
C GLY A 356 12.60 26.47 -13.45
N SER A 357 12.27 26.38 -12.17
CA SER A 357 13.08 25.69 -11.16
C SER A 357 12.24 24.79 -10.29
N LEU A 358 12.88 23.79 -9.71
CA LEU A 358 12.31 22.88 -8.73
C LEU A 358 13.37 22.58 -7.67
N THR A 359 13.02 22.72 -6.40
CA THR A 359 13.84 22.18 -5.32
C THR A 359 13.30 20.80 -4.96
N ILE A 360 14.14 19.79 -5.03
CA ILE A 360 13.83 18.44 -4.56
C ILE A 360 14.42 18.26 -3.17
N ARG A 361 13.58 17.94 -2.20
CA ARG A 361 13.98 17.43 -0.89
C ARG A 361 13.76 15.93 -0.84
N ALA A 362 14.83 15.16 -0.86
CA ALA A 362 14.76 13.72 -0.75
C ALA A 362 15.37 13.25 0.56
N THR A 363 14.86 12.15 1.10
CA THR A 363 15.49 11.50 2.25
C THR A 363 16.17 10.22 1.81
N ILE A 364 17.48 10.16 2.02
CA ILE A 364 18.35 9.02 1.76
C ILE A 364 18.40 8.19 3.03
N ASP A 365 18.09 6.90 2.94
CA ASP A 365 18.13 5.97 4.07
C ASP A 365 19.53 5.38 4.31
N GLY A 366 19.64 4.49 5.30
CA GLY A 366 20.89 3.81 5.67
C GLY A 366 21.48 2.90 4.59
N LEU A 367 20.69 2.53 3.58
CA LEU A 367 21.09 1.71 2.44
C LEU A 367 21.43 2.56 1.20
N GLY A 368 21.38 3.89 1.33
CA GLY A 368 21.58 4.81 0.22
C GLY A 368 20.38 4.90 -0.73
N GLU A 369 19.22 4.37 -0.36
CA GLU A 369 18.00 4.45 -1.17
C GLU A 369 17.20 5.72 -0.83
N ILE A 370 16.53 6.29 -1.84
CA ILE A 370 15.58 7.38 -1.60
C ILE A 370 14.23 6.80 -1.17
N TRP A 371 13.79 7.13 0.05
CA TRP A 371 12.50 6.65 0.58
C TRP A 371 11.38 7.70 0.50
N ASN A 372 11.72 8.98 0.45
CA ASN A 372 10.76 10.09 0.35
C ASN A 372 11.31 11.18 -0.56
N VAL A 373 10.45 11.76 -1.40
CA VAL A 373 10.78 12.87 -2.29
C VAL A 373 9.66 13.91 -2.20
N GLN A 374 10.04 15.11 -1.77
CA GLN A 374 9.18 16.28 -1.68
C GLN A 374 9.70 17.38 -2.60
N GLU A 375 8.77 18.16 -3.11
CA GLU A 375 8.98 19.36 -3.90
C GLU A 375 8.90 20.60 -3.02
N ASP A 376 9.79 21.56 -3.28
CA ASP A 376 9.78 22.89 -2.68
C ASP A 376 10.19 23.93 -3.74
N ASP A 377 9.99 25.23 -3.45
CA ASP A 377 10.33 26.36 -4.34
C ASP A 377 9.97 26.12 -5.83
N ILE A 378 8.72 25.68 -6.09
CA ILE A 378 8.28 25.28 -7.44
C ILE A 378 8.05 26.51 -8.31
N ALA A 379 8.90 26.71 -9.32
CA ALA A 379 8.69 27.68 -10.40
C ALA A 379 8.47 27.00 -11.77
N LEU A 380 8.55 25.67 -11.83
CA LEU A 380 8.24 24.88 -13.02
C LEU A 380 6.73 24.64 -13.10
N ILE A 381 6.05 25.41 -13.97
CA ILE A 381 4.58 25.47 -14.05
C ILE A 381 4.01 24.34 -14.94
N ASP A 382 4.37 23.09 -14.64
CA ASP A 382 3.74 21.89 -15.22
C ASP A 382 3.78 20.75 -14.19
N LEU A 383 2.66 20.55 -13.48
CA LEU A 383 2.55 19.53 -12.42
C LEU A 383 2.87 18.11 -12.90
N PRO A 384 2.40 17.65 -14.08
CA PRO A 384 2.77 16.32 -14.58
C PRO A 384 4.28 16.12 -14.77
N THR A 385 5.01 17.15 -15.26
CA THR A 385 6.47 17.10 -15.34
C THR A 385 7.11 17.07 -13.95
N VAL A 386 6.60 17.83 -12.97
CA VAL A 386 7.09 17.78 -11.58
C VAL A 386 6.91 16.39 -10.98
N GLU A 387 5.75 15.76 -11.16
CA GLU A 387 5.48 14.38 -10.69
C GLU A 387 6.42 13.35 -11.35
N CYS A 388 6.68 13.48 -12.65
CA CYS A 388 7.65 12.65 -13.35
C CYS A 388 9.05 12.81 -12.75
N VAL A 389 9.52 14.05 -12.55
CA VAL A 389 10.83 14.34 -11.96
C VAL A 389 10.96 13.74 -10.55
N LYS A 390 9.92 13.87 -9.71
CA LYS A 390 9.90 13.26 -8.38
C LYS A 390 10.04 11.75 -8.47
N LYS A 391 9.29 11.11 -9.37
CA LYS A 391 9.35 9.67 -9.58
C LYS A 391 10.74 9.21 -10.03
N GLU A 392 11.36 9.87 -10.99
CA GLU A 392 12.72 9.54 -11.41
C GLU A 392 13.73 9.73 -10.28
N ALA A 393 13.59 10.79 -9.47
CA ALA A 393 14.44 10.99 -8.30
C ALA A 393 14.32 9.85 -7.27
N THR A 394 13.17 9.20 -7.10
CA THR A 394 13.03 8.04 -6.19
C THR A 394 13.89 6.83 -6.61
N THR A 395 14.33 6.78 -7.86
CA THR A 395 15.15 5.67 -8.38
C THR A 395 16.65 5.87 -8.13
N TRP A 396 17.07 7.05 -7.67
CA TRP A 396 18.48 7.30 -7.40
C TRP A 396 18.98 6.44 -6.24
N ARG A 397 20.24 6.00 -6.37
CA ARG A 397 20.94 5.18 -5.38
C ARG A 397 22.23 5.87 -5.01
N PHE A 398 22.32 6.26 -3.74
CA PHE A 398 23.44 6.96 -3.14
C PHE A 398 24.38 5.97 -2.45
N PRO A 399 25.64 6.35 -2.19
CA PRO A 399 26.46 5.61 -1.25
C PRO A 399 25.79 5.55 0.12
N GLU A 400 25.92 4.42 0.79
CA GLU A 400 25.40 4.22 2.14
C GLU A 400 25.95 5.30 3.09
N PRO A 401 25.08 6.04 3.80
CA PRO A 401 25.54 6.95 4.83
C PRO A 401 26.09 6.17 6.02
N SER A 402 27.15 6.67 6.66
CA SER A 402 27.79 5.91 7.74
C SER A 402 26.87 5.70 8.95
N GLN A 403 25.89 6.59 9.18
CA GLN A 403 24.82 6.44 10.18
C GLN A 403 23.53 7.19 9.79
N GLY A 404 22.38 6.54 10.00
CA GLY A 404 21.05 7.15 9.94
C GLY A 404 20.59 7.59 8.55
N THR A 405 19.61 8.49 8.51
CA THR A 405 19.08 9.10 7.27
C THR A 405 19.66 10.47 7.02
N ILE A 406 19.82 10.85 5.75
CA ILE A 406 20.27 12.18 5.35
C ILE A 406 19.23 12.82 4.44
N GLN A 407 18.94 14.09 4.68
CA GLN A 407 18.11 14.90 3.78
C GLN A 407 18.99 15.50 2.70
N LEU A 408 18.65 15.22 1.45
CA LEU A 408 19.21 15.80 0.25
C LEU A 408 18.32 16.96 -0.20
N GLU A 409 18.87 18.15 -0.35
CA GLU A 409 18.21 19.25 -1.04
C GLU A 409 18.95 19.56 -2.35
N ALA A 410 18.30 19.29 -3.48
CA ALA A 410 18.81 19.54 -4.81
C ALA A 410 17.97 20.63 -5.50
N LYS A 411 18.57 21.79 -5.79
CA LYS A 411 17.92 22.86 -6.55
C LYS A 411 18.22 22.67 -8.03
N LEU A 412 17.18 22.47 -8.82
CA LEU A 412 17.27 22.18 -10.25
C LEU A 412 16.71 23.33 -11.07
N ALA A 413 17.36 23.66 -12.19
CA ALA A 413 16.86 24.60 -13.18
C ALA A 413 16.59 23.88 -14.50
N PHE A 414 15.43 24.16 -15.09
CA PHE A 414 14.93 23.55 -16.32
C PHE A 414 14.91 24.62 -17.40
N ARG A 415 15.68 24.41 -18.48
CA ARG A 415 15.76 25.36 -19.59
C ARG A 415 16.08 24.69 -20.92
N VAL A 416 15.70 25.35 -22.01
CA VAL A 416 16.13 24.99 -23.36
C VAL A 416 17.41 25.76 -23.66
N GLU A 417 18.52 25.09 -23.92
CA GLU A 417 19.72 25.75 -24.42
C GLU A 417 19.56 26.01 -25.91
N ARG A 418 19.40 27.28 -26.31
CA ARG A 418 19.46 27.63 -27.72
C ARG A 418 20.92 27.48 -28.17
N PRO A 419 21.18 26.80 -29.29
CA PRO A 419 22.54 26.65 -29.83
C PRO A 419 23.20 28.00 -30.15
#